data_AF-A0A444Y7U7-F1
#
_entry.id   AF-A0A444Y7U7-F1
#
_cell.length_a   1.000
_cell.length_b   1.000
_cell.length_c   1.000
_cell.angle_alpha   90.00
_cell.angle_beta   90.00
_cell.angle_gamma   90.00
#
_symmetry.space_group_name_H-M   'P 1'
#
loop_
_entity.id
_entity.type
_entity.pdbx_description
1 polymer ?
#
loop_
_entity_poly.entity_id
_entity_poly.type
_entity_poly.pdbx_seq_one_letter_code
_entity_poly.pdbx_strand_id
1 'polypeptide(L)'
;MTHKKKDGSYIHLDARVVSEHPGRVRALGAGPCPTQVFGNAAGQPSGSTESNAEDKRKIAELTAKLEEERAKRQSIHKVLGYVVQQLGGNLPVEIAEELAFVGGTPDSSCAEPSSSGN
;
A
#
# COMPACT_ATOMS: atom_id res chain seq x y z
N MET A 1 28.67 -36.51 18.49
CA MET A 1 29.62 -37.44 17.83
C MET A 1 28.82 -38.35 16.92
N THR A 2 29.17 -38.45 15.65
CA THR A 2 28.35 -39.12 14.64
C THR A 2 29.15 -40.23 14.00
N HIS A 3 28.56 -41.42 13.94
CA HIS A 3 29.24 -42.60 13.42
C HIS A 3 28.71 -42.93 12.03
N LYS A 4 29.62 -42.99 11.05
CA LYS A 4 29.34 -43.44 9.69
C LYS A 4 29.54 -44.95 9.59
N LYS A 5 28.50 -45.68 9.15
CA LYS A 5 28.56 -47.11 8.88
C LYS A 5 29.19 -47.38 7.51
N LYS A 6 29.63 -48.63 7.27
CA LYS A 6 30.32 -49.04 6.01
C LYS A 6 29.44 -48.95 4.76
N ASP A 7 28.12 -48.90 4.93
CA ASP A 7 27.10 -48.69 3.91
C ASP A 7 26.85 -47.19 3.61
N GLY A 8 27.57 -46.27 4.25
CA GLY A 8 27.43 -44.82 4.04
C GLY A 8 26.34 -44.15 4.86
N SER A 9 25.59 -44.91 5.68
CA SER A 9 24.56 -44.37 6.57
C SER A 9 25.17 -43.64 7.78
N TYR A 10 24.56 -42.54 8.19
CA TYR A 10 25.01 -41.68 9.29
C TYR A 10 24.01 -41.72 10.44
N ILE A 11 24.46 -42.08 11.65
CA ILE A 11 23.61 -42.07 12.85
C ILE A 11 23.97 -40.87 13.71
N HIS A 12 22.98 -40.00 13.96
CA HIS A 12 23.08 -38.91 14.91
C HIS A 12 22.66 -39.42 16.30
N LEU A 13 23.61 -39.51 17.24
CA LEU A 13 23.38 -40.11 18.57
C LEU A 13 22.33 -39.37 19.42
N ASP A 14 22.04 -38.10 19.11
CA ASP A 14 21.03 -37.31 19.84
C ASP A 14 19.60 -37.43 19.30
N ALA A 15 19.36 -38.27 18.28
CA ALA A 15 17.99 -38.63 17.89
C ALA A 15 17.39 -39.54 18.97
N ARG A 16 16.79 -38.95 20.00
CA ARG A 16 15.99 -39.68 21.00
C ARG A 16 14.85 -40.37 20.28
N VAL A 17 14.97 -41.69 20.11
CA VAL A 17 13.84 -42.57 19.80
C VAL A 17 12.89 -42.47 20.99
N VAL A 18 11.83 -41.67 20.86
CA VAL A 18 10.70 -41.74 21.78
C VAL A 18 9.88 -42.94 21.36
N SER A 19 10.11 -44.08 22.02
CA SER A 19 9.26 -45.26 21.94
C SER A 19 7.90 -44.93 22.58
N GLU A 20 7.01 -44.33 21.80
CA GLU A 20 5.62 -44.15 22.18
C GLU A 20 4.87 -45.47 21.99
N HIS A 21 4.37 -46.02 23.09
CA HIS A 21 3.60 -47.24 23.07
C HIS A 21 2.15 -46.88 22.67
N PRO A 22 1.55 -47.53 21.67
CA PRO A 22 0.16 -47.26 21.29
C PRO A 22 -0.76 -47.54 22.48
N GLY A 23 -1.44 -46.51 23.01
CA GLY A 23 -2.49 -46.66 24.03
C GLY A 23 -2.21 -46.07 25.42
N ARG A 24 -1.06 -45.44 25.66
CA ARG A 24 -0.80 -44.80 26.97
C ARG A 24 -1.17 -43.32 26.92
N VAL A 25 -2.34 -42.96 27.44
CA VAL A 25 -2.74 -41.56 27.66
C VAL A 25 -1.69 -40.90 28.54
N ARG A 26 -0.95 -39.93 27.99
CA ARG A 26 0.02 -39.15 28.78
C ARG A 26 -0.78 -38.27 29.73
N ALA A 27 -0.49 -38.43 31.02
CA ALA A 27 -1.08 -37.66 32.11
C ALA A 27 -1.07 -36.15 31.79
N LEU A 28 -2.12 -35.46 32.23
CA LEU A 28 -2.22 -33.99 32.26
C LEU A 28 -1.03 -33.42 33.02
N GLY A 29 0.06 -33.15 32.31
CA GLY A 29 1.21 -32.45 32.86
C GLY A 29 0.83 -30.98 33.06
N ALA A 30 1.21 -30.42 34.21
CA ALA A 30 1.19 -28.98 34.46
C ALA A 30 2.30 -28.25 33.67
N GLY A 31 2.49 -28.62 32.40
CA GLY A 31 3.36 -27.94 31.46
C GLY A 31 2.57 -26.86 30.71
N PRO A 32 3.22 -25.81 30.21
CA PRO A 32 2.55 -24.85 29.35
C PRO A 32 1.91 -25.59 28.18
N CYS A 33 0.61 -25.36 27.96
CA CYS A 33 -0.11 -25.94 26.82
C CYS A 33 0.70 -25.63 25.55
N PRO A 34 0.86 -26.56 24.59
CA PRO A 34 1.56 -26.28 23.33
C PRO A 34 1.03 -25.02 22.61
N THR A 35 -0.24 -24.67 22.83
CA THR A 35 -0.88 -23.42 22.40
C THR A 35 -0.27 -22.14 22.99
N GLN A 36 0.46 -22.21 24.12
CA GLN A 36 1.25 -21.11 24.67
C GLN A 36 2.64 -20.98 24.03
N VAL A 37 3.19 -22.07 23.46
CA VAL A 37 4.51 -22.07 22.81
C VAL A 37 4.43 -21.51 21.39
N PHE A 38 3.31 -21.71 20.70
CA PHE A 38 2.92 -20.87 19.57
C PHE A 38 2.35 -19.58 20.13
N GLY A 39 3.24 -18.73 20.65
CA GLY A 39 2.91 -17.53 21.39
C GLY A 39 1.75 -16.77 20.75
N ASN A 40 0.80 -16.37 21.59
CA ASN A 40 -0.18 -15.37 21.24
C ASN A 40 0.59 -14.15 20.70
N ALA A 41 0.51 -13.89 19.40
CA ALA A 41 0.92 -12.64 18.79
C ALA A 41 -0.03 -11.47 19.18
N ALA A 42 -0.64 -11.52 20.37
CA ALA A 42 -1.47 -10.47 20.94
C ALA A 42 -0.63 -9.42 21.70
N GLY A 43 0.61 -9.25 21.25
CA GLY A 43 1.54 -8.22 21.67
C GLY A 43 2.33 -7.75 20.46
N GLN A 44 1.65 -7.44 19.37
CA GLN A 44 2.26 -6.66 18.31
C GLN A 44 2.59 -5.27 18.88
N PRO A 45 3.76 -4.71 18.54
CA PRO A 45 4.26 -3.49 19.16
C PRO A 45 3.22 -2.38 18.99
N SER A 46 2.78 -1.79 20.10
CA SER A 46 2.06 -0.53 20.11
C SER A 46 2.94 0.55 19.48
N GLY A 47 2.87 0.66 18.16
CA GLY A 47 3.54 1.68 17.35
C GLY A 47 2.68 2.12 16.18
N SER A 48 1.34 1.99 16.28
CA SER A 48 0.43 2.20 15.15
C SER A 48 -0.72 3.19 15.45
N THR A 49 -0.66 3.94 16.55
CA THR A 49 -1.67 4.97 16.83
C THR A 49 -1.20 6.39 16.53
N GLU A 50 0.11 6.64 16.48
CA GLU A 50 0.68 7.97 16.15
C GLU A 50 0.79 8.22 14.64
N SER A 51 1.07 7.18 13.83
CA SER A 51 1.18 7.32 12.36
C SER A 51 -0.09 7.85 11.72
N ASN A 52 -1.27 7.38 12.15
CA ASN A 52 -2.54 7.78 11.56
C ASN A 52 -2.81 9.29 11.68
N ALA A 53 -2.46 9.92 12.80
CA ALA A 53 -2.67 11.35 12.98
C ALA A 53 -1.70 12.19 12.13
N GLU A 54 -0.44 11.77 12.04
CA GLU A 54 0.58 12.42 11.23
C GLU A 54 0.30 12.26 9.73
N ASP A 55 -0.07 11.06 9.30
CA ASP A 55 -0.44 10.77 7.91
C ASP A 55 -1.66 11.59 7.48
N LYS A 56 -2.70 11.69 8.32
CA LYS A 56 -3.88 12.53 8.04
C LYS A 56 -3.52 14.01 7.93
N ARG A 57 -2.60 14.50 8.78
CA ARG A 57 -2.08 15.87 8.68
C ARG A 57 -1.33 16.08 7.36
N LYS A 58 -0.45 15.15 6.99
CA LYS A 58 0.34 15.23 5.75
C LYS A 58 -0.54 15.19 4.51
N ILE A 59 -1.59 14.36 4.52
CA ILE A 59 -2.61 14.34 3.45
C ILE A 59 -3.28 15.70 3.34
N ALA A 60 -3.75 16.28 4.46
CA ALA A 60 -4.41 17.59 4.43
C ALA A 60 -3.46 18.70 3.92
N GLU A 61 -2.19 18.68 4.32
CA GLU A 61 -1.18 19.62 3.85
C GLU A 61 -0.93 19.49 2.33
N LEU A 62 -0.76 18.26 1.84
CA LEU A 62 -0.55 18.01 0.42
C LEU A 62 -1.77 18.39 -0.42
N THR A 63 -2.98 18.12 0.09
CA THR A 63 -4.23 18.55 -0.55
C THR A 63 -4.31 20.08 -0.64
N ALA A 64 -3.97 20.81 0.43
CA ALA A 64 -3.96 22.28 0.41
C ALA A 64 -2.95 22.84 -0.59
N LYS A 65 -1.72 22.28 -0.63
CA LYS A 65 -0.69 22.67 -1.61
C LYS A 65 -1.12 22.41 -3.05
N LEU A 66 -1.80 21.29 -3.30
CA LEU A 66 -2.32 20.96 -4.63
C LEU A 66 -3.40 21.95 -5.07
N GLU A 67 -4.35 22.30 -4.19
CA GLU A 67 -5.39 23.28 -4.49
C GLU A 67 -4.80 24.69 -4.72
N GLU A 68 -3.79 25.08 -3.95
CA GLU A 68 -3.08 26.34 -4.17
C GLU A 68 -2.40 26.38 -5.55
N GLU A 69 -1.65 25.33 -5.91
CA GLU A 69 -1.02 25.23 -7.23
C GLU A 69 -2.05 25.18 -8.37
N ARG A 70 -3.19 24.52 -8.15
CA ARG A 70 -4.31 24.51 -9.10
C ARG A 70 -4.87 25.92 -9.29
N ALA A 71 -5.06 26.69 -8.22
CA ALA A 71 -5.52 28.07 -8.30
C ALA A 71 -4.52 28.97 -9.04
N LYS A 72 -3.22 28.81 -8.79
CA LYS A 72 -2.16 29.53 -9.54
C LYS A 72 -2.19 29.20 -11.03
N ARG A 73 -2.28 27.91 -11.40
CA ARG A 73 -2.42 27.47 -12.79
C ARG A 73 -3.67 28.06 -13.46
N GLN A 74 -4.80 28.08 -12.76
CA GLN A 74 -6.03 28.70 -13.28
C GLN A 74 -5.89 30.21 -13.50
N SER A 75 -5.20 30.91 -12.62
CA SER A 75 -4.91 32.34 -12.79
C SER A 75 -4.04 32.58 -14.03
N ILE A 76 -2.97 31.81 -14.19
CA ILE A 76 -2.08 31.88 -15.36
C ILE A 76 -2.87 31.59 -16.65
N HIS A 77 -3.71 30.55 -16.64
CA HIS A 77 -4.57 30.21 -17.77
C HIS A 77 -5.51 31.35 -18.18
N LYS A 78 -6.10 32.07 -17.21
CA LYS A 78 -6.95 33.24 -17.50
C LYS A 78 -6.17 34.37 -18.18
N VAL A 79 -4.96 34.68 -17.68
CA VAL A 79 -4.10 35.71 -18.27
C VAL A 79 -3.67 35.33 -19.68
N LEU A 80 -3.25 34.08 -19.88
CA LEU A 80 -2.90 33.56 -21.20
C LEU A 80 -4.07 33.62 -22.17
N GLY A 81 -5.27 33.24 -21.73
CA GLY A 81 -6.49 33.34 -22.54
C GLY A 81 -6.76 34.75 -23.03
N TYR A 82 -6.56 35.76 -22.18
CA TYR A 82 -6.67 37.17 -22.58
C TYR A 82 -5.61 37.54 -23.63
N VAL A 83 -4.35 37.15 -23.44
CA VAL A 83 -3.28 37.43 -24.42
C VAL A 83 -3.58 36.79 -25.77
N VAL A 84 -3.99 35.52 -25.79
CA VAL A 84 -4.35 34.81 -27.04
C VAL A 84 -5.53 35.48 -27.74
N GLN A 85 -6.53 35.93 -26.97
CA GLN A 85 -7.66 36.70 -27.51
C GLN A 85 -7.19 38.01 -28.16
N GLN A 86 -6.28 38.74 -27.51
CA GLN A 86 -5.70 39.99 -28.04
C GLN A 86 -4.87 39.76 -29.31
N LEU A 87 -4.21 38.61 -29.43
CA LEU A 87 -3.41 38.23 -30.61
C LEU A 87 -4.27 37.69 -31.77
N GLY A 88 -5.58 37.53 -31.59
CA GLY A 88 -6.49 37.00 -32.61
C GLY A 88 -6.12 35.57 -33.05
N GLY A 89 -5.52 34.77 -32.17
CA GLY A 89 -5.11 33.39 -32.48
C GLY A 89 -3.86 33.24 -33.34
N ASN A 90 -3.11 34.31 -33.64
CA ASN A 90 -1.82 34.23 -34.34
C ASN A 90 -0.70 33.85 -33.37
N LEU A 91 -0.72 32.60 -32.91
CA LEU A 91 0.28 32.07 -31.99
C LEU A 91 1.24 31.11 -32.72
N PRO A 92 2.56 31.20 -32.50
CA PRO A 92 3.52 30.23 -33.00
C PRO A 92 3.15 28.80 -32.58
N VAL A 93 3.47 27.83 -33.45
CA VAL A 93 3.11 26.42 -33.25
C VAL A 93 3.65 25.87 -31.93
N GLU A 94 4.87 26.25 -31.54
CA GLU A 94 5.48 25.76 -30.29
C GLU A 94 4.68 26.18 -29.04
N ILE A 95 4.08 27.37 -29.06
CA ILE A 95 3.33 27.91 -27.92
C ILE A 95 1.89 27.36 -27.94
N ALA A 96 1.32 27.10 -29.12
CA ALA A 96 0.00 26.46 -29.24
C ALA A 96 0.01 25.02 -28.67
N GLU A 97 1.09 24.27 -28.90
CA GLU A 97 1.27 22.92 -28.34
C GLU A 97 1.40 22.94 -26.81
N GLU A 98 2.15 23.89 -26.25
CA GLU A 98 2.22 24.10 -24.79
C GLU A 98 0.86 24.41 -24.17
N LEU A 99 0.04 25.24 -24.82
CA LEU A 99 -1.30 25.57 -24.33
C LEU A 99 -2.26 24.37 -24.37
N ALA A 100 -2.11 23.46 -25.33
CA ALA A 100 -2.91 22.23 -25.39
C ALA A 100 -2.62 21.29 -24.21
N PHE A 101 -1.37 21.20 -23.78
CA PHE A 101 -0.97 20.46 -22.58
C PHE A 101 -1.57 21.08 -21.29
N VAL A 102 -1.63 22.41 -21.22
CA VAL A 102 -2.26 23.14 -20.10
C VAL A 102 -3.79 23.04 -20.12
N GLY A 103 -4.38 22.91 -21.32
CA GLY A 103 -5.83 22.92 -21.57
C GLY A 103 -6.53 21.57 -21.38
N GLY A 104 -5.85 20.54 -20.86
CA GLY A 104 -6.49 19.29 -20.46
C GLY A 104 -7.58 19.56 -19.43
N THR A 105 -8.83 19.65 -19.89
CA THR A 105 -10.02 19.87 -19.07
C THR A 105 -10.12 18.77 -18.02
N PRO A 106 -10.06 19.08 -16.71
CA PRO A 106 -10.51 18.15 -15.70
C PRO A 106 -12.02 18.31 -15.62
N ASP A 107 -12.77 17.74 -16.56
CA ASP A 107 -14.21 17.62 -16.37
C ASP A 107 -14.80 16.45 -17.16
N SER A 108 -15.69 15.77 -16.45
CA SER A 108 -16.87 15.11 -16.99
C SER A 108 -16.69 13.73 -17.64
N SER A 109 -16.72 12.67 -16.83
CA SER A 109 -17.62 11.54 -17.13
C SER A 109 -17.97 10.74 -15.86
N CYS A 110 -18.89 11.28 -15.07
CA CYS A 110 -19.83 10.47 -14.30
C CYS A 110 -21.25 10.84 -14.76
N ALA A 111 -21.54 10.62 -16.04
CA ALA A 111 -22.91 10.55 -16.50
C ALA A 111 -23.23 9.06 -16.68
N GLU A 112 -23.90 8.48 -15.69
CA GLU A 112 -24.58 7.18 -15.82
C GLU A 112 -25.53 7.27 -17.03
N PRO A 113 -25.47 6.34 -17.99
CA PRO A 113 -26.51 6.26 -19.01
C PRO A 113 -27.77 5.71 -18.34
N SER A 114 -28.74 6.59 -18.09
CA SER A 114 -30.12 6.21 -17.75
C SER A 114 -30.67 5.31 -18.87
N SER A 115 -30.67 4.01 -18.62
CA SER A 115 -31.30 3.00 -19.47
C SER A 115 -32.83 3.13 -19.38
N SER A 116 -33.43 3.82 -20.34
CA SER A 116 -34.88 3.76 -20.59
C SER A 116 -35.19 2.43 -21.26
N GLY A 117 -35.70 1.47 -20.49
CA GLY A 117 -36.29 0.23 -21.01
C GLY A 117 -37.67 0.50 -21.61
N ASN A 118 -37.92 -0.08 -22.79
CA ASN A 118 -39.23 -0.11 -23.44
C ASN A 118 -40.09 -1.27 -22.92
#